data_AF-A0A937FI55-F1
#
_entry.id   AF-A0A937FI55-F1
#
_cell.length_a   1.000
_cell.length_b   1.000
_cell.length_c   1.000
_cell.angle_alpha   90.00
_cell.angle_beta   90.00
_cell.angle_gamma   90.00
#
_symmetry.space_group_name_H-M   'P 1'
#
loop_
_entity.id
_entity.type
_entity.pdbx_description
1 polymer ?
#
loop_
_entity_poly.entity_id
_entity_poly.type
_entity_poly.pdbx_seq_one_letter_code
_entity_poly.pdbx_strand_id
1 'polypeptide(L)'
;MIMIGQIREVYEDDKYPSIKELINNPIKEKEKVLEYMRKSKVIAQAPAVGKDLINPNNKTLELSLMTDGDYEWRSDVIYYVEKYDMELPEVFINHIVSKK
;
A
#
# COMPACT_ATOMS: atom_id res chain seq x y z
N MET A 1 -0.80 6.83 -14.92
CA MET A 1 -0.73 5.94 -13.76
C MET A 1 -0.43 6.78 -12.52
N ILE A 2 -1.18 6.62 -11.44
CA ILE A 2 -0.96 7.33 -10.16
C ILE A 2 -0.41 6.34 -9.14
N MET A 3 0.72 6.66 -8.50
CA MET A 3 1.33 5.82 -7.48
C MET A 3 0.65 6.02 -6.11
N ILE A 4 0.33 4.93 -5.42
CA ILE A 4 -0.35 4.94 -4.12
C ILE A 4 0.58 4.39 -3.03
N GLY A 5 0.48 4.98 -1.83
CA GLY A 5 1.22 4.53 -0.64
C GLY A 5 2.69 4.96 -0.62
N GLN A 6 3.03 6.08 -1.27
CA GLN A 6 4.36 6.65 -1.22
C GLN A 6 4.63 7.23 0.17
N ILE A 7 5.71 6.76 0.80
CA ILE A 7 6.13 7.16 2.14
C ILE A 7 7.58 7.60 2.12
N ARG A 8 7.91 8.58 2.97
CA ARG A 8 9.25 9.14 3.05
C ARG A 8 10.33 8.08 3.29
N GLU A 9 10.07 7.11 4.16
CA GLU A 9 11.08 6.12 4.57
C GLU A 9 11.53 5.19 3.44
N VAL A 10 10.73 5.06 2.37
CA VAL A 10 11.06 4.25 1.19
C VAL A 10 11.69 5.10 0.10
N TYR A 11 11.18 6.32 -0.09
CA TYR A 11 11.60 7.20 -1.19
C TYR A 11 12.73 8.16 -0.82
N GLU A 12 13.07 8.24 0.47
CA GLU A 12 14.05 9.18 1.03
C GLU A 12 13.76 10.64 0.63
N ASP A 13 12.47 10.99 0.62
CA ASP A 13 11.97 12.28 0.11
C ASP A 13 10.91 12.85 1.07
N ASP A 14 11.21 14.00 1.66
CA ASP A 14 10.37 14.70 2.65
C ASP A 14 9.06 15.27 2.08
N LYS A 15 8.85 15.22 0.76
CA LYS A 15 7.55 15.60 0.18
C LYS A 15 6.45 14.58 0.46
N TYR A 16 6.81 13.36 0.85
CA TYR A 16 5.86 12.31 1.20
C TYR A 16 5.68 12.24 2.71
N PRO A 17 4.49 11.84 3.19
CA PRO A 17 4.25 11.63 4.61
C PRO A 17 5.13 10.51 5.17
N SER A 18 5.38 10.60 6.47
CA SER A 18 5.95 9.49 7.25
C SER A 18 4.96 8.34 7.30
N ILE A 19 5.42 7.09 7.23
CA ILE A 19 4.54 5.95 7.51
C ILE A 19 3.88 6.05 8.90
N LYS A 20 4.57 6.65 9.88
CA LYS A 20 4.04 6.82 11.24
C LYS A 20 2.85 7.78 11.32
N GLU A 21 2.74 8.71 10.36
CA GLU A 21 1.63 9.67 10.28
C GLU A 21 0.39 9.05 9.63
N LEU A 22 0.57 7.99 8.85
CA LEU A 22 -0.49 7.35 8.09
C LEU A 22 -1.11 6.13 8.79
N ILE A 23 -0.45 5.54 9.78
CA ILE A 23 -0.94 4.33 10.48
C ILE A 23 -1.90 4.66 11.63
N ASN A 24 -2.68 3.66 12.03
CA ASN A 24 -3.79 3.77 12.98
C ASN A 24 -4.93 4.69 12.49
N ASN A 25 -5.03 4.87 11.17
CA ASN A 25 -6.02 5.69 10.49
C ASN A 25 -6.85 4.78 9.55
N PRO A 26 -7.81 4.00 10.10
CA PRO A 26 -8.51 2.98 9.34
C PRO A 26 -9.33 3.56 8.18
N ILE A 27 -9.29 2.88 7.04
CA ILE A 27 -10.01 3.27 5.82
C ILE A 27 -11.42 2.66 5.75
N LYS A 28 -12.31 3.31 5.01
CA LYS A 28 -13.64 2.77 4.70
C LYS A 28 -13.52 1.55 3.79
N GLU A 29 -14.42 0.58 3.97
CA GLU A 29 -14.48 -0.65 3.17
C GLU A 29 -13.13 -1.40 3.07
N LYS A 30 -12.35 -1.37 4.17
CA LYS A 30 -10.99 -1.96 4.26
C LYS A 30 -10.88 -3.34 3.62
N GLU A 31 -11.79 -4.26 3.95
CA GLU A 31 -11.75 -5.63 3.41
C GLU A 31 -11.91 -5.67 1.88
N LYS A 32 -12.84 -4.88 1.32
CA LYS A 32 -13.03 -4.78 -0.13
C LYS A 32 -11.81 -4.17 -0.81
N VAL A 33 -11.22 -3.14 -0.20
CA VAL A 33 -9.98 -2.51 -0.70
C VAL A 33 -8.82 -3.51 -0.70
N LEU A 34 -8.62 -4.25 0.39
CA LEU A 34 -7.58 -5.28 0.48
C LEU A 34 -7.80 -6.40 -0.55
N GLU A 35 -9.02 -6.88 -0.70
CA GLU A 35 -9.36 -7.91 -1.69
C GLU A 35 -9.07 -7.42 -3.12
N TYR A 36 -9.49 -6.19 -3.44
CA TYR A 36 -9.24 -5.56 -4.72
C TYR A 36 -7.74 -5.45 -5.01
N MET A 37 -6.98 -4.91 -4.07
CA MET A 37 -5.56 -4.68 -4.23
C MET A 37 -4.79 -6.01 -4.40
N ARG A 38 -5.18 -7.07 -3.67
CA ARG A 38 -4.54 -8.40 -3.76
C ARG A 38 -4.85 -9.14 -5.06
N LYS A 39 -6.06 -8.95 -5.63
CA LYS A 39 -6.46 -9.59 -6.89
C LYS A 39 -5.93 -8.86 -8.13
N SER A 40 -5.40 -7.65 -7.96
CA SER A 40 -4.90 -6.83 -9.06
C SER A 40 -3.63 -7.41 -9.68
N LYS A 41 -3.34 -6.99 -10.91
CA LYS A 41 -2.25 -7.55 -11.72
C LYS A 41 -0.90 -7.18 -11.12
N VAL A 42 -0.04 -8.18 -10.92
CA VAL A 42 1.38 -7.96 -10.62
C VAL A 42 2.12 -7.66 -11.94
N ILE A 43 2.84 -6.55 -11.98
CA ILE A 43 3.60 -6.10 -13.16
C ILE A 43 5.12 -6.14 -12.97
N ALA A 44 5.60 -6.17 -11.73
CA ALA A 44 7.00 -6.40 -11.42
C ALA A 44 7.14 -7.13 -10.09
N GLN A 45 8.19 -7.94 -9.96
CA GLN A 45 8.56 -8.64 -8.74
C GLN A 45 10.02 -8.30 -8.42
N ALA A 46 10.29 -7.87 -7.19
CA ALA A 46 11.66 -7.67 -6.73
C ALA A 46 12.25 -9.00 -6.25
N PRO A 47 13.50 -9.34 -6.60
CA PRO A 47 14.23 -10.47 -6.04
C PRO A 47 14.84 -10.11 -4.66
N ALA A 48 14.07 -9.37 -3.86
CA ALA A 48 14.49 -8.88 -2.56
C ALA A 48 13.32 -8.96 -1.59
N VAL A 49 13.65 -9.09 -0.30
CA VAL A 49 12.65 -9.17 0.75
C VAL A 49 12.72 -7.88 1.57
N GLY A 50 11.61 -7.15 1.60
CA GLY A 50 11.45 -5.93 2.38
C GLY A 50 11.35 -6.22 3.87
N LYS A 51 11.69 -5.25 4.70
CA LYS A 51 11.43 -5.30 6.14
C LYS A 51 10.23 -4.43 6.49
N ASP A 52 9.48 -4.85 7.49
CA ASP A 52 8.47 -4.04 8.13
C ASP A 52 9.13 -2.80 8.76
N LEU A 53 8.77 -1.62 8.27
CA LEU A 53 9.34 -0.34 8.70
C LEU A 53 8.83 0.11 10.07
N ILE A 54 7.70 -0.43 10.54
CA ILE A 54 7.13 -0.10 11.86
C ILE A 54 7.74 -0.99 12.95
N ASN A 55 7.90 -2.28 12.66
CA ASN A 55 8.55 -3.21 13.57
C ASN A 55 9.51 -4.12 12.79
N PRO A 56 10.80 -3.75 12.70
CA PRO A 56 11.80 -4.46 11.89
C PRO A 56 12.08 -5.90 12.30
N ASN A 57 11.64 -6.33 13.49
CA ASN A 57 11.75 -7.71 13.94
C ASN A 57 10.63 -8.61 13.39
N ASN A 58 9.62 -8.01 12.74
CA ASN A 58 8.55 -8.74 12.10
C ASN A 58 8.93 -9.29 10.72
N LYS A 59 7.99 -10.06 10.17
CA LYS A 59 7.94 -10.67 8.85
C LYS A 59 8.69 -9.89 7.76
N THR A 60 9.49 -10.63 7.01
CA THR A 60 10.08 -10.21 5.75
C THR A 60 9.00 -10.24 4.65
N LEU A 61 8.85 -9.15 3.89
CA LEU A 61 7.81 -8.96 2.88
C LEU A 61 8.35 -9.23 1.47
N GLU A 62 7.71 -10.12 0.72
CA GLU A 62 7.94 -10.17 -0.73
C GLU A 62 7.43 -8.87 -1.38
N LEU A 63 8.30 -8.23 -2.15
CA LEU A 63 7.99 -6.93 -2.75
C LEU A 63 7.63 -7.09 -4.22
N SER A 64 6.40 -6.72 -4.56
CA SER A 64 5.92 -6.66 -5.94
C SER A 64 5.28 -5.30 -6.22
N LEU A 65 5.22 -4.94 -7.49
CA LEU A 65 4.48 -3.78 -7.98
C LEU A 65 3.20 -4.28 -8.64
N MET A 66 2.07 -3.75 -8.19
CA MET A 66 0.73 -4.13 -8.60
C MET A 66 0.03 -2.94 -9.27
N THR A 67 -0.90 -3.22 -10.17
CA THR A 67 -1.68 -2.19 -10.86
C THR A 67 -3.07 -2.68 -11.25
N ASP A 68 -4.01 -1.75 -11.36
CA ASP A 68 -5.30 -1.93 -12.01
C ASP A 68 -5.43 -1.22 -13.37
N GLY A 69 -4.34 -0.61 -13.85
CA GLY A 69 -4.28 0.16 -15.10
C GLY A 69 -4.41 1.68 -14.92
N ASP A 70 -4.99 2.14 -13.81
CA ASP A 70 -5.10 3.58 -13.48
C ASP A 70 -4.11 3.95 -12.36
N TYR A 71 -3.99 3.06 -11.38
CA TYR A 71 -3.16 3.20 -10.19
C TYR A 71 -2.11 2.11 -10.10
N GLU A 72 -1.04 2.41 -9.38
CA GLU A 72 0.04 1.48 -9.03
C GLU A 72 0.31 1.52 -7.54
N TRP A 73 0.68 0.39 -6.96
CA TRP A 73 1.09 0.30 -5.56
C TRP A 73 2.04 -0.87 -5.34
N ARG A 74 2.87 -0.75 -4.31
CA ARG A 74 3.74 -1.83 -3.85
C ARG A 74 2.95 -2.79 -2.94
N SER A 75 3.30 -4.08 -2.96
CA SER A 75 2.65 -5.10 -2.14
C SER A 75 2.71 -4.84 -0.64
N ASP A 76 3.74 -4.14 -0.16
CA ASP A 76 3.88 -3.77 1.25
C ASP A 76 2.86 -2.71 1.69
N VAL A 77 2.33 -1.89 0.78
CA VAL A 77 1.19 -0.99 1.08
C VAL A 77 -0.01 -1.80 1.54
N ILE A 78 -0.32 -2.93 0.90
CA ILE A 78 -1.41 -3.83 1.31
C ILE A 78 -1.17 -4.34 2.74
N TYR A 79 0.06 -4.73 3.04
CA TYR A 79 0.44 -5.19 4.38
C TYR A 79 0.24 -4.10 5.44
N TYR A 80 0.64 -2.86 5.15
CA TYR A 80 0.48 -1.76 6.10
C TYR A 80 -0.99 -1.37 6.30
N VAL A 81 -1.81 -1.40 5.25
CA VAL A 81 -3.27 -1.19 5.37
C VAL A 81 -3.89 -2.29 6.23
N GLU A 82 -3.56 -3.55 5.97
CA GLU A 82 -4.11 -4.70 6.69
C GLU A 82 -3.72 -4.69 8.17
N LYS A 83 -2.43 -4.55 8.45
CA LYS A 83 -1.89 -4.77 9.81
C LYS A 83 -1.86 -3.51 10.67
N TYR A 84 -1.65 -2.35 10.07
CA TYR A 84 -1.40 -1.10 10.77
C TYR A 84 -2.46 -0.04 10.51
N ASP A 85 -3.54 -0.37 9.81
CA ASP A 85 -4.58 0.60 9.44
C ASP A 85 -3.97 1.83 8.76
N MET A 86 -3.08 1.60 7.80
CA MET A 86 -2.52 2.68 6.99
C MET A 86 -3.61 3.35 6.16
N GLU A 87 -3.67 4.67 6.25
CA GLU A 87 -4.55 5.51 5.45
C GLU A 87 -4.16 5.45 3.97
N LEU A 88 -5.18 5.52 3.10
CA LEU A 88 -5.02 5.66 1.67
C LEU A 88 -5.81 6.89 1.18
N PRO A 89 -5.41 7.51 0.05
CA PRO A 89 -6.14 8.64 -0.51
C PRO A 89 -7.62 8.30 -0.75
N GLU A 90 -8.55 9.16 -0.29
CA GLU A 90 -9.99 8.91 -0.45
C GLU A 90 -10.42 8.72 -1.91
N VAL A 91 -9.79 9.43 -2.84
CA VAL A 91 -10.05 9.29 -4.28
C VAL A 91 -9.75 7.88 -4.79
N PHE A 92 -8.74 7.21 -4.24
CA PHE A 92 -8.38 5.84 -4.59
C PHE A 92 -9.36 4.85 -3.96
N ILE A 93 -9.74 5.06 -2.69
CA ILE A 93 -10.76 4.24 -2.03
C ILE A 93 -12.08 4.31 -2.80
N ASN A 94 -12.55 5.51 -3.14
CA ASN A 94 -13.78 5.71 -3.90
C ASN A 94 -13.72 5.06 -5.28
N HIS A 95 -12.57 5.12 -5.95
CA HIS A 95 -12.35 4.43 -7.22
C HIS A 95 -12.58 2.92 -7.07
N ILE A 96 -11.97 2.28 -6.06
CA ILE A 96 -12.15 0.84 -5.80
C ILE A 96 -13.59 0.52 -5.45
N VAL A 97 -14.19 1.27 -4.54
CA VAL A 97 -15.56 1.03 -4.05
C VAL A 97 -16.58 1.12 -5.19
N SER A 98 -16.34 2.00 -6.16
CA SER A 98 -17.19 2.15 -7.35
C SER A 98 -17.10 0.99 -8.35
N LYS A 99 -16.04 0.17 -8.30
CA LYS A 99 -15.92 -1.02 -9.15
C LYS A 99 -16.82 -2.13 -8.58
N LYS A 100 -17.64 -2.70 -9.46
CA LYS A 100 -18.57 -3.80 -9.16
C LYS A 100 -17.87 -5.14 -9.20
#